data_AF-A0AAC9FHX7-F1
#
_entry.id   AF-A0AAC9FHX7-F1
#
_cell.length_a   1.000
_cell.length_b   1.000
_cell.length_c   1.000
_cell.angle_alpha   90.00
_cell.angle_beta   90.00
_cell.angle_gamma   90.00
#
_symmetry.space_group_name_H-M   'P 1'
#
loop_
_entity.id
_entity.type
_entity.pdbx_description
1 polymer ?
#
loop_
_entity_poly.entity_id
_entity_poly.type
_entity_poly.pdbx_seq_one_letter_code
_entity_poly.pdbx_strand_id
1 'polypeptide(L)'
;MPKSEAHQPEPDGAPRPAAITRHLDLTEDRFLERFVPIPNPFDATADFDFGDGGCLFAPTGRELEFVRGQPAENIWTIVEGDDGIEITNGMHFVNRLGYLVSEHPCPQDTFVSVNLDA
;
A
#
# COMPACT_ATOMS: atom_id res chain seq x y z
N MET A 1 19.14 -43.70 19.63
CA MET A 1 19.26 -42.32 20.16
C MET A 1 18.75 -41.34 19.12
N PRO A 2 17.44 -41.02 19.06
CA PRO A 2 16.98 -39.79 18.44
C PRO A 2 16.74 -38.74 19.56
N LYS A 3 17.39 -37.58 19.45
CA LYS A 3 17.08 -36.44 20.32
C LYS A 3 15.78 -35.82 19.79
N SER A 4 14.72 -35.89 20.58
CA SER A 4 13.53 -35.08 20.38
C SER A 4 13.88 -33.62 20.65
N GLU A 5 13.85 -32.77 19.63
CA GLU A 5 13.88 -31.32 19.83
C GLU A 5 12.52 -30.86 20.35
N ALA A 6 12.53 -30.29 21.55
CA ALA A 6 11.36 -29.72 22.19
C ALA A 6 10.95 -28.44 21.45
N HIS A 7 9.72 -28.41 20.95
CA HIS A 7 9.03 -27.19 20.53
C HIS A 7 8.83 -26.32 21.78
N GLN A 8 9.65 -25.29 21.95
CA GLN A 8 9.45 -24.29 22.99
C GLN A 8 8.25 -23.42 22.59
N PRO A 9 7.16 -23.36 23.40
CA PRO A 9 6.13 -22.37 23.19
C PRO A 9 6.70 -20.99 23.53
N GLU A 10 6.58 -20.03 22.62
CA GLU A 10 6.97 -18.64 22.90
C GLU A 10 6.11 -18.09 24.05
N PRO A 11 6.68 -17.29 24.97
CA PRO A 11 5.95 -16.79 26.13
C PRO A 11 4.93 -15.73 25.70
N ASP A 12 3.67 -16.07 25.89
CA ASP A 12 2.50 -15.22 25.78
C ASP A 12 2.64 -14.00 26.73
N GLY A 13 2.64 -12.78 26.18
CA GLY A 13 2.43 -11.55 26.95
C GLY A 13 3.58 -10.56 27.10
N ALA A 14 4.73 -10.71 26.43
CA ALA A 14 5.68 -9.60 26.34
C ALA A 14 5.12 -8.54 25.35
N PRO A 15 4.99 -7.24 25.73
CA PRO A 15 4.65 -6.22 24.76
C PRO A 15 5.73 -6.25 23.68
N ARG A 16 5.32 -6.43 22.42
CA ARG A 16 6.20 -6.28 21.26
C ARG A 16 7.00 -4.99 21.47
N PRO A 17 8.34 -5.00 21.33
CA PRO A 17 9.10 -3.76 21.36
C PRO A 17 8.42 -2.77 20.41
N ALA A 18 8.19 -1.53 20.86
CA ALA A 18 7.49 -0.52 20.08
C ALA A 18 8.05 -0.54 18.65
N ALA A 19 7.21 -0.93 17.70
CA ALA A 19 7.62 -1.08 16.32
C ALA A 19 8.13 0.27 15.83
N ILE A 20 9.41 0.33 15.46
CA ILE A 20 9.98 1.54 14.88
C ILE A 20 9.48 1.59 13.45
N THR A 21 8.55 2.50 13.16
CA THR A 21 8.08 2.74 11.80
C THR A 21 9.24 3.28 10.96
N ARG A 22 9.58 2.58 9.88
CA ARG A 22 10.56 3.01 8.89
C ARG A 22 9.90 3.95 7.91
N HIS A 23 10.50 5.10 7.64
CA HIS A 23 10.03 6.02 6.61
C HIS A 23 10.87 5.82 5.33
N LEU A 24 10.20 5.61 4.20
CA LEU A 24 10.81 5.39 2.90
C LEU A 24 10.23 6.40 1.89
N ASP A 25 11.10 7.26 1.38
CA ASP A 25 10.77 8.12 0.24
C ASP A 25 11.25 7.41 -1.04
N LEU A 26 10.33 7.14 -1.96
CA LEU A 26 10.60 6.43 -3.20
C LEU A 26 10.29 7.31 -4.41
N THR A 27 10.93 7.02 -5.53
CA THR A 27 10.52 7.54 -6.84
C THR A 27 9.36 6.71 -7.40
N GLU A 28 8.61 7.26 -8.35
CA GLU A 28 7.55 6.54 -9.06
C GLU A 28 8.07 5.20 -9.63
N ASP A 29 9.18 5.21 -10.36
CA ASP A 29 9.79 4.00 -10.92
C ASP A 29 10.01 2.91 -9.86
N ARG A 30 10.52 3.29 -8.67
CA ARG A 30 10.78 2.32 -7.59
C ARG A 30 9.50 1.80 -6.95
N PHE A 31 8.47 2.63 -6.90
CA PHE A 31 7.14 2.20 -6.46
C PHE A 31 6.56 1.16 -7.44
N LEU A 32 6.62 1.44 -8.75
CA LEU A 32 6.12 0.54 -9.80
C LEU A 32 6.87 -0.79 -9.82
N GLU A 33 8.21 -0.75 -9.77
CA GLU A 33 9.05 -1.96 -9.72
C GLU A 33 8.76 -2.85 -8.50
N ARG A 34 8.46 -2.23 -7.35
CA ARG A 34 8.37 -2.94 -6.07
C ARG A 34 6.98 -3.44 -5.76
N PHE A 35 5.95 -2.66 -6.08
CA PHE A 35 4.60 -2.91 -5.63
C PHE A 35 3.67 -3.37 -6.76
N VAL A 36 3.92 -2.92 -7.99
CA VAL A 36 3.15 -3.30 -9.19
C VAL A 36 1.66 -2.99 -9.01
N PRO A 37 1.23 -1.73 -9.19
CA PRO A 37 -0.18 -1.36 -9.13
C PRO A 37 -1.01 -2.16 -10.13
N ILE A 38 -2.20 -2.59 -9.72
CA ILE A 38 -3.11 -3.32 -10.59
C ILE A 38 -4.05 -2.35 -11.33
N PRO A 39 -4.33 -2.58 -12.62
CA PRO A 39 -5.33 -1.80 -13.35
C PRO A 39 -6.71 -1.91 -12.71
N ASN A 40 -7.48 -0.82 -12.76
CA ASN A 40 -8.85 -0.79 -12.27
C ASN A 40 -9.76 -1.60 -13.22
N PRO A 41 -10.32 -2.76 -12.78
CA PRO A 41 -11.16 -3.59 -13.63
C PRO A 41 -12.54 -2.97 -13.90
N PHE A 42 -12.91 -1.89 -13.19
CA PHE A 42 -14.20 -1.22 -13.32
C PHE A 42 -14.19 -0.09 -14.33
N ASP A 43 -13.01 0.50 -14.59
CA ASP A 43 -12.79 1.60 -15.52
C ASP A 43 -11.41 1.48 -16.17
N ALA A 44 -11.38 1.02 -17.42
CA ALA A 44 -10.14 0.88 -18.20
C ALA A 44 -9.53 2.23 -18.60
N THR A 45 -10.26 3.33 -18.42
CA THR A 45 -9.83 4.71 -18.72
C THR A 45 -9.57 5.52 -17.45
N ALA A 46 -9.47 4.86 -16.30
CA ALA A 46 -9.10 5.52 -15.05
C ALA A 46 -7.75 6.25 -15.18
N ASP A 47 -7.55 7.27 -14.35
CA ASP A 47 -6.26 7.95 -14.27
C ASP A 47 -5.17 7.03 -13.69
N PHE A 48 -3.92 7.52 -13.69
CA PHE A 48 -2.75 6.80 -13.22
C PHE A 48 -2.50 5.51 -14.02
N ASP A 49 -2.36 5.65 -15.33
CA ASP A 49 -1.92 4.59 -16.25
C ASP A 49 -0.39 4.52 -16.28
N PHE A 50 0.15 3.43 -15.74
CA PHE A 50 1.58 3.17 -15.67
C PHE A 50 2.10 2.26 -16.80
N GLY A 51 1.30 2.09 -17.86
CA GLY A 51 1.66 1.32 -19.07
C GLY A 51 0.77 0.11 -19.34
N ASP A 52 -0.03 -0.32 -18.36
CA ASP A 52 -0.92 -1.49 -18.43
C ASP A 52 -2.40 -1.14 -18.14
N GLY A 53 -2.75 0.16 -18.18
CA GLY A 53 -4.10 0.68 -17.96
C GLY A 53 -4.24 1.50 -16.68
N GLY A 54 -5.32 2.29 -16.61
CA GLY A 54 -5.62 3.17 -15.48
C GLY A 54 -5.76 2.41 -14.15
N CYS A 55 -5.02 2.82 -13.13
CA CYS A 55 -4.98 2.13 -11.84
C CYS A 55 -5.81 2.80 -10.74
N LEU A 56 -6.36 4.00 -10.98
CA LEU A 56 -7.07 4.75 -9.95
C LEU A 56 -8.46 4.15 -9.64
N PHE A 57 -8.69 3.82 -8.36
CA PHE A 57 -9.99 3.44 -7.84
C PHE A 57 -10.69 4.63 -7.18
N ALA A 58 -11.96 4.83 -7.53
CA ALA A 58 -12.76 5.92 -7.01
C ALA A 58 -12.92 5.86 -5.48
N PRO A 59 -12.95 7.02 -4.78
CA PRO A 59 -13.00 7.07 -3.33
C PRO A 59 -14.39 6.82 -2.73
N THR A 60 -15.34 6.33 -3.54
CA THR A 60 -16.74 6.03 -3.19
C THR A 60 -17.30 4.90 -4.07
N GLY A 61 -18.47 4.37 -3.71
CA GLY A 61 -19.19 3.39 -4.53
C GLY A 61 -18.52 2.02 -4.58
N ARG A 62 -18.80 1.27 -5.66
CA ARG A 62 -18.37 -0.14 -5.80
C ARG A 62 -16.85 -0.33 -5.84
N GLU A 63 -16.13 0.68 -6.32
CA GLU A 63 -14.66 0.63 -6.41
C GLU A 63 -14.04 0.74 -5.02
N LEU A 64 -14.57 1.62 -4.17
CA LEU A 64 -14.18 1.69 -2.76
C LEU A 64 -14.48 0.38 -2.03
N GLU A 65 -15.62 -0.26 -2.32
CA GLU A 65 -15.95 -1.57 -1.73
C GLU A 65 -14.94 -2.64 -2.14
N PHE A 66 -14.50 -2.65 -3.40
CA PHE A 66 -13.42 -3.53 -3.88
C PHE A 66 -12.11 -3.25 -3.16
N VAL A 67 -11.70 -1.98 -3.05
CA VAL A 67 -10.47 -1.56 -2.36
C VAL A 67 -10.50 -1.99 -0.89
N ARG A 68 -11.62 -1.79 -0.20
CA ARG A 68 -11.80 -2.22 1.20
C ARG A 68 -11.77 -3.74 1.40
N GLY A 69 -11.98 -4.50 0.33
CA GLY A 69 -11.85 -5.95 0.33
C GLY A 69 -10.40 -6.45 0.18
N GLN A 70 -9.45 -5.56 -0.12
CA GLN A 70 -8.04 -5.92 -0.29
C GLN A 70 -7.30 -5.95 1.06
N PRO A 71 -6.17 -6.68 1.16
CA PRO A 71 -5.27 -6.57 2.30
C PRO A 71 -4.83 -5.12 2.50
N ALA A 72 -4.80 -4.64 3.75
CA ALA A 72 -4.51 -3.24 4.05
C ALA A 72 -3.11 -2.83 3.59
N GLU A 73 -2.17 -3.77 3.59
CA GLU A 73 -0.80 -3.61 3.11
C GLU A 73 -0.70 -3.46 1.58
N ASN A 74 -1.74 -3.77 0.82
CA ASN A 74 -1.79 -3.59 -0.63
C ASN A 74 -2.53 -2.32 -1.05
N ILE A 75 -3.06 -1.55 -0.10
CA ILE A 75 -3.83 -0.34 -0.36
C ILE A 75 -2.91 0.87 -0.27
N TRP A 76 -3.02 1.74 -1.26
CA TRP A 76 -2.33 3.02 -1.31
C TRP A 76 -3.34 4.12 -1.54
N THR A 77 -3.07 5.30 -1.01
CA THR A 77 -3.88 6.49 -1.27
C THR A 77 -3.09 7.46 -2.11
N ILE A 78 -3.74 7.99 -3.15
CA ILE A 78 -3.21 9.14 -3.86
C ILE A 78 -3.75 10.38 -3.18
N VAL A 79 -2.85 11.22 -2.70
CA VAL A 79 -3.16 12.48 -2.04
C VAL A 79 -2.67 13.65 -2.88
N GLU A 80 -3.45 14.72 -2.92
CA GLU A 80 -3.06 15.99 -3.53
C GLU A 80 -2.81 17.00 -2.40
N GLY A 81 -1.56 17.37 -2.23
CA GLY A 81 -1.11 18.33 -1.22
C GLY A 81 -0.59 19.63 -1.84
N ASP A 82 -0.07 20.50 -0.98
CA ASP A 82 0.49 21.79 -1.41
C ASP A 82 1.75 21.62 -2.29
N ASP A 83 2.50 20.53 -2.08
CA ASP A 83 3.74 20.19 -2.79
C ASP A 83 3.53 19.27 -4.00
N GLY A 84 2.27 19.03 -4.40
CA GLY A 84 1.92 18.19 -5.54
C GLY A 84 1.19 16.90 -5.18
N ILE A 85 1.21 15.94 -6.11
CA ILE A 85 0.55 14.64 -5.95
C ILE A 85 1.52 13.63 -5.33
N GLU A 86 1.06 12.92 -4.30
CA GLU A 86 1.84 11.90 -3.59
C GLU A 86 1.06 10.57 -3.50
N ILE A 87 1.77 9.44 -3.58
CA ILE A 87 1.25 8.13 -3.20
C ILE A 87 1.77 7.79 -1.80
N THR A 88 0.87 7.43 -0.89
CA THR A 88 1.21 6.98 0.47
C THR A 88 0.50 5.66 0.83
N ASN A 89 1.15 4.83 1.65
CA ASN A 89 0.58 3.54 2.04
C ASN A 89 -0.61 3.68 3.00
N GLY A 90 -1.55 2.75 2.89
CA GLY A 90 -2.77 2.69 3.68
C GLY A 90 -3.92 3.50 3.09
N MET A 91 -5.05 3.48 3.81
CA MET A 91 -6.30 4.13 3.43
C MET A 91 -6.45 5.47 4.17
N HIS A 92 -6.22 6.57 3.47
CA HIS A 92 -6.43 7.92 3.98
C HIS A 92 -7.76 8.48 3.48
N PHE A 93 -8.33 9.44 4.23
CA PHE A 93 -9.64 10.02 3.93
C PHE A 93 -9.60 11.52 3.61
N VAL A 94 -8.51 12.21 3.95
CA VAL A 94 -8.34 13.65 3.75
C VAL A 94 -7.45 13.87 2.52
N ASN A 95 -7.79 14.89 1.71
CA ASN A 95 -7.04 15.29 0.51
C ASN A 95 -6.74 14.14 -0.45
N ARG A 96 -7.63 13.13 -0.51
CA ARG A 96 -7.47 11.97 -1.38
C ARG A 96 -8.12 12.20 -2.74
N LEU A 97 -7.42 11.81 -3.79
CA LEU A 97 -7.98 11.70 -5.14
C LEU A 97 -8.65 10.33 -5.34
N GLY A 98 -8.03 9.28 -4.81
CA GLY A 98 -8.51 7.91 -4.90
C GLY A 98 -7.52 6.93 -4.28
N TYR A 99 -7.66 5.66 -4.64
CA TYR A 99 -6.83 4.59 -4.12
C TYR A 99 -6.14 3.82 -5.24
N LEU A 100 -5.00 3.22 -4.93
CA LEU A 100 -4.38 2.18 -5.74
C LEU A 100 -4.40 0.87 -4.97
N VAL A 101 -4.40 -0.23 -5.70
CA VAL A 101 -4.18 -1.57 -5.17
C VAL A 101 -2.93 -2.12 -5.83
N SER A 102 -2.05 -2.76 -5.07
CA SER A 102 -0.80 -3.33 -5.59
C SER A 102 -0.80 -4.87 -5.54
N GLU A 103 0.00 -5.52 -6.38
CA GLU A 103 0.21 -6.97 -6.29
C GLU A 103 1.04 -7.36 -5.05
N HIS A 104 2.05 -6.54 -4.73
CA HIS A 104 2.94 -6.80 -3.61
C HIS A 104 2.63 -5.89 -2.42
N PRO A 105 2.66 -6.43 -1.19
CA PRO A 105 2.33 -5.67 0.00
C PRO A 105 3.44 -4.71 0.43
N CYS A 106 3.05 -3.59 1.03
CA CYS A 106 3.93 -2.75 1.81
C CYS A 106 4.45 -3.54 3.03
N PRO A 107 5.77 -3.56 3.29
CA PRO A 107 6.31 -4.21 4.48
C PRO A 107 5.69 -3.65 5.77
N GLN A 108 5.54 -4.51 6.77
CA GLN A 108 5.09 -4.09 8.10
C GLN A 108 6.01 -3.01 8.68
N ASP A 109 5.47 -2.19 9.57
CA ASP A 109 6.20 -1.12 10.26
C ASP A 109 6.91 -0.18 9.28
N THR A 110 6.30 0.09 8.13
CA THR A 110 6.83 0.97 7.09
C THR A 110 5.80 2.01 6.69
N PHE A 111 6.25 3.26 6.61
CA PHE A 111 5.57 4.37 5.97
C PHE A 111 6.30 4.67 4.67
N VAL A 112 5.56 4.71 3.56
CA VAL A 112 6.07 4.99 2.23
C VAL A 112 5.45 6.27 1.72
N SER A 113 6.27 7.14 1.14
CA SER A 113 5.88 8.34 0.40
C SER A 113 6.50 8.27 -1.00
N VAL A 114 5.73 8.63 -2.01
CA VAL A 114 6.17 8.74 -3.41
C VAL A 114 5.65 10.06 -3.95
N ASN A 115 6.52 11.05 -4.15
CA ASN A 115 6.14 12.29 -4.82
C ASN A 115 6.19 12.08 -6.34
N LEU A 116 5.09 12.40 -7.04
CA LEU A 116 4.94 12.21 -8.48
C LEU A 116 5.36 13.43 -9.31
N ASP A 117 5.59 14.57 -8.67
CA ASP A 117 6.03 15.82 -9.30
C ASP A 117 7.54 16.07 -9.12
N ALA A 118 8.28 15.11 -8.54
CA ALA A 118 9.70 15.20 -8.17
C ALA A 118 10.70 14.98 -9.32
#